data_AF-A0A3B4E2J8-F1
#
_entry.id   AF-A0A3B4E2J8-F1
#
_cell.length_a   1.000
_cell.length_b   1.000
_cell.length_c   1.000
_cell.angle_alpha   90.00
_cell.angle_beta   90.00
_cell.angle_gamma   90.00
#
_symmetry.space_group_name_H-M   'P 1'
#
loop_
_entity.id
_entity.type
_entity.pdbx_description
1 polymer ?
#
loop_
_entity_poly.entity_id
_entity_poly.type
_entity_poly.pdbx_seq_one_letter_code
_entity_poly.pdbx_strand_id
1 'polypeptide(L)'
;METRSTSSWMCLYPIMWLWLISYAGSSPVSSVVHTWSGVGLQAILPCTWKSRVGASSQLPYIQWETVTDTVFERIGERSFQGEAFRNRVDVPMEMLEEGNCSLFFTDVQFGDAGIYESYLVVGQTRIKKRIFLQSVQLLVFDHKLRSSVESGKDLYLETYTSHAETLVFESSEGYGWIELWQRSKERNKNGTSRVEEVEGKLVVRSVSASDSGIYKVLDADGLALSTVRVSVTDPAPTKATVVFEKQSTFSSVSLNSPSLCVTASLLLSALILNLL
;
A
#
# COMPACT_ATOMS: atom_id res chain seq x y z
N MET A 1 70.19 53.29 -49.18
CA MET A 1 70.01 52.25 -48.15
C MET A 1 68.52 51.98 -48.07
N GLU A 2 67.89 51.24 -48.99
CA GLU A 2 68.21 49.87 -49.43
C GLU A 2 68.28 48.97 -48.19
N THR A 3 67.29 48.13 -47.92
CA THR A 3 66.96 46.95 -48.73
C THR A 3 65.46 46.58 -48.75
N ARG A 4 65.12 45.98 -49.89
CA ARG A 4 63.88 45.29 -50.28
C ARG A 4 63.87 43.88 -49.68
N SER A 5 62.71 43.39 -49.22
CA SER A 5 62.44 41.94 -49.22
C SER A 5 60.95 41.68 -49.37
N THR A 6 60.60 41.09 -50.51
CA THR A 6 59.28 40.59 -50.89
C THR A 6 59.13 39.15 -50.40
N SER A 7 57.99 38.77 -49.83
CA SER A 7 57.45 37.43 -50.09
C SER A 7 55.93 37.41 -49.99
N SER A 8 55.36 36.60 -50.86
CA SER A 8 53.97 36.55 -51.27
C SER A 8 53.41 35.18 -50.87
N TRP A 9 52.12 35.17 -50.54
CA TRP A 9 51.21 34.03 -50.35
C TRP A 9 51.33 33.25 -49.04
N MET A 10 50.23 33.22 -48.27
CA MET A 10 49.41 32.00 -48.12
C MET A 10 48.14 32.34 -47.32
N CYS A 11 46.99 32.11 -47.94
CA CYS A 11 45.67 32.21 -47.35
C CYS A 11 45.53 31.22 -46.18
N LEU A 12 45.25 31.70 -44.96
CA LEU A 12 44.77 30.88 -43.84
C LEU A 12 43.83 31.72 -42.92
N TYR A 13 42.62 32.01 -43.38
CA TYR A 13 41.45 31.77 -42.53
C TYR A 13 41.13 30.28 -42.71
N PRO A 14 40.87 29.45 -41.66
CA PRO A 14 39.94 29.76 -40.57
C PRO A 14 40.22 29.03 -39.23
N ILE A 15 40.36 29.73 -38.11
CA ILE A 15 40.10 29.11 -36.78
C ILE A 15 39.32 30.11 -35.93
N MET A 16 38.17 30.52 -36.46
CA MET A 16 37.15 31.20 -35.67
C MET A 16 35.95 30.29 -35.46
N TRP A 17 36.11 28.96 -35.44
CA TRP A 17 35.06 28.03 -35.06
C TRP A 17 35.54 27.16 -33.90
N LEU A 18 34.63 26.95 -32.94
CA LEU A 18 34.72 26.07 -31.77
C LEU A 18 35.24 26.67 -30.46
N TRP A 19 34.71 27.82 -30.07
CA TRP A 19 34.40 28.10 -28.65
C TRP A 19 32.93 28.53 -28.48
N LEU A 20 32.01 27.84 -29.16
CA LEU A 20 30.69 27.62 -28.59
C LEU A 20 30.85 26.42 -27.67
N ILE A 21 31.42 26.66 -26.48
CA ILE A 21 31.08 25.82 -25.35
C ILE A 21 29.58 26.00 -25.21
N SER A 22 28.83 25.01 -25.70
CA SER A 22 27.45 24.82 -25.32
C SER A 22 27.45 24.74 -23.81
N TYR A 23 27.17 25.87 -23.16
CA TYR A 23 26.61 25.86 -21.83
C TYR A 23 25.20 25.29 -22.02
N ALA A 24 25.14 23.98 -22.26
CA ALA A 24 24.01 23.18 -21.87
C ALA A 24 24.06 23.24 -20.34
N GLY A 25 23.56 24.35 -19.78
CA GLY A 25 23.07 24.34 -18.44
C GLY A 25 22.01 23.25 -18.46
N SER A 26 22.38 22.06 -18.01
CA SER A 26 21.42 21.06 -17.59
C SER A 26 20.63 21.78 -16.50
N SER A 27 19.49 22.34 -16.89
CA SER A 27 18.47 22.68 -15.92
C SER A 27 18.28 21.38 -15.13
N PRO A 28 18.43 21.37 -13.81
CA PRO A 28 18.12 20.18 -13.06
C PRO A 28 16.66 19.88 -13.38
N VAL A 29 16.43 18.86 -14.20
CA VAL A 29 15.10 18.31 -14.40
C VAL A 29 14.68 17.90 -13.00
N SER A 30 13.76 18.66 -12.42
CA SER A 30 13.20 18.36 -11.10
C SER A 30 12.61 16.96 -11.20
N SER A 31 13.32 15.96 -10.68
CA SER A 31 12.88 14.57 -10.77
C SER A 31 11.66 14.41 -9.88
N VAL A 32 10.53 14.03 -10.49
CA VAL A 32 9.32 13.67 -9.77
C VAL A 32 9.61 12.41 -8.96
N VAL A 33 9.45 12.50 -7.63
CA VAL A 33 9.55 11.35 -6.73
C VAL A 33 8.22 10.60 -6.74
N HIS A 34 8.26 9.28 -6.69
CA HIS A 34 7.05 8.46 -6.70
C HIS A 34 6.83 7.85 -5.31
N THR A 35 5.61 7.97 -4.80
CA THR A 35 5.15 7.35 -3.57
C THR A 35 3.93 6.48 -3.89
N TRP A 36 3.81 5.33 -3.25
CA TRP A 36 2.69 4.39 -3.43
C TRP A 36 2.01 4.16 -2.09
N SER A 37 0.69 4.06 -2.08
CA SER A 37 -0.04 3.56 -0.92
C SER A 37 -1.32 2.84 -1.33
N GLY A 38 -1.80 1.97 -0.44
CA GLY A 38 -3.12 1.38 -0.56
C GLY A 38 -4.18 2.33 -0.03
N VAL A 39 -5.39 2.27 -0.56
CA VAL A 39 -6.52 3.02 0.00
C VAL A 39 -6.74 2.66 1.47
N GLY A 40 -7.06 3.66 2.31
CA GLY A 40 -7.18 3.50 3.76
C GLY A 40 -5.87 3.36 4.54
N LEU A 41 -4.72 3.30 3.85
CA LEU A 41 -3.41 3.23 4.50
C LEU A 41 -2.76 4.61 4.60
N GLN A 42 -1.64 4.65 5.33
CA GLN A 42 -0.82 5.86 5.45
C GLN A 42 0.08 6.06 4.23
N ALA A 43 0.46 7.30 3.96
CA ALA A 43 1.50 7.64 2.99
C ALA A 43 2.36 8.79 3.49
N ILE A 44 3.61 8.85 3.03
CA ILE A 44 4.51 9.96 3.33
C ILE A 44 5.02 10.51 2.00
N LEU A 45 4.76 11.78 1.74
CA LEU A 45 5.24 12.49 0.57
C LEU A 45 6.52 13.22 0.98
N PRO A 46 7.70 12.77 0.51
CA PRO A 46 8.97 13.22 1.06
C PRO A 46 9.26 14.68 0.70
N CYS A 47 9.76 15.45 1.68
CA CYS A 47 10.22 16.82 1.51
C CYS A 47 11.31 17.16 2.52
N THR A 48 12.32 17.90 2.08
CA THR A 48 13.37 18.45 2.96
C THR A 48 13.64 19.90 2.58
N TRP A 49 13.60 20.80 3.55
CA TRP A 49 13.78 22.24 3.30
C TRP A 49 15.19 22.74 3.67
N LYS A 50 15.85 22.13 4.67
CA LYS A 50 17.19 22.55 5.13
C LYS A 50 18.29 22.40 4.07
N SER A 51 18.13 21.50 3.09
CA SER A 51 19.06 21.36 1.98
C SER A 51 18.99 22.53 0.98
N ARG A 52 17.92 23.34 1.02
CA ARG A 52 17.61 24.40 0.05
C ARG A 52 17.78 25.80 0.62
N VAL A 53 17.66 25.97 1.93
CA VAL A 53 17.86 27.25 2.63
C VAL A 53 18.72 26.99 3.87
N GLY A 54 19.80 27.75 4.02
CA GLY A 54 20.69 27.67 5.19
C GLY A 54 19.91 27.86 6.49
N ALA A 55 20.38 27.24 7.58
CA ALA A 55 19.68 27.22 8.86
C ALA A 55 19.26 28.63 9.30
N SER A 56 17.94 28.87 9.32
CA SER A 56 17.32 30.07 9.88
C SER A 56 16.85 29.74 11.29
N SER A 57 16.92 30.72 12.19
CA SER A 57 16.37 30.61 13.55
C SER A 57 14.84 30.72 13.60
N GLN A 58 14.20 31.14 12.49
CA GLN A 58 12.75 31.20 12.38
C GLN A 58 12.20 29.89 11.83
N LEU A 59 11.09 29.43 12.43
CA LEU A 59 10.35 28.26 11.95
C LEU A 59 9.92 28.44 10.50
N PRO A 60 10.11 27.43 9.63
CA PRO A 60 9.81 27.54 8.21
C PRO A 60 8.30 27.67 7.98
N TYR A 61 7.94 28.48 7.00
CA TYR A 61 6.59 28.50 6.44
C TYR A 61 6.57 27.59 5.21
N ILE A 62 5.83 26.49 5.30
CA ILE A 62 5.71 25.49 4.25
C ILE A 62 4.29 25.45 3.65
N GLN A 63 4.22 25.08 2.38
CA GLN A 63 2.97 24.85 1.65
C GLN A 63 3.10 23.58 0.81
N TRP A 64 2.04 22.80 0.79
CA TRP A 64 1.81 21.69 -0.12
C TRP A 64 0.57 21.98 -0.95
N GLU A 65 0.68 21.82 -2.26
CA GLU A 65 -0.37 22.11 -3.22
C GLU A 65 -0.47 20.98 -4.25
N THR A 66 -1.66 20.75 -4.78
CA THR A 66 -1.83 20.14 -6.09
C THR A 66 -1.85 21.25 -7.14
N VAL A 67 -2.07 20.90 -8.41
CA VAL A 67 -2.27 21.90 -9.48
C VAL A 67 -3.47 22.82 -9.18
N THR A 68 -4.48 22.31 -8.49
CA THR A 68 -5.77 23.00 -8.31
C THR A 68 -6.00 23.51 -6.90
N ASP A 69 -5.43 22.88 -5.89
CA ASP A 69 -5.84 23.07 -4.51
C ASP A 69 -4.65 23.20 -3.55
N THR A 70 -4.83 24.03 -2.52
CA THR A 70 -3.97 23.97 -1.34
C THR A 70 -4.29 22.71 -0.54
N VAL A 71 -3.29 21.85 -0.39
CA VAL A 71 -3.41 20.58 0.34
C VAL A 71 -3.18 20.83 1.82
N PHE A 72 -2.05 21.47 2.14
CA PHE A 72 -1.63 21.75 3.50
C PHE A 72 -0.76 23.00 3.56
N GLU A 73 -0.92 23.78 4.62
CA GLU A 73 -0.11 24.95 4.88
C GLU A 73 0.24 25.02 6.37
N ARG A 74 1.48 25.36 6.72
CA ARG A 74 1.90 25.54 8.11
C ARG A 74 2.82 26.74 8.28
N ILE A 75 2.48 27.56 9.27
CA ILE A 75 3.23 28.75 9.71
C ILE A 75 3.44 28.64 11.21
N GLY A 76 4.60 28.14 11.62
CA GLY A 76 4.85 27.77 13.02
C GLY A 76 3.82 26.75 13.51
N GLU A 77 3.17 27.05 14.62
CA GLU A 77 2.16 26.15 15.22
C GLU A 77 0.84 26.12 14.46
N ARG A 78 0.53 27.15 13.66
CA ARG A 78 -0.73 27.22 12.92
C ARG A 78 -0.64 26.43 11.63
N SER A 79 -1.69 25.67 11.34
CA SER A 79 -1.83 24.97 10.07
C SER A 79 -3.21 25.15 9.46
N PHE A 80 -3.28 24.93 8.16
CA PHE A 80 -4.48 24.85 7.36
C PHE A 80 -4.44 23.56 6.54
N GLN A 81 -5.59 22.93 6.37
CA GLN A 81 -5.76 21.74 5.53
C GLN A 81 -6.84 22.05 4.50
N GLY A 82 -6.61 21.69 3.25
CA GLY A 82 -7.65 21.78 2.21
C GLY A 82 -8.86 20.91 2.58
N GLU A 83 -10.05 21.29 2.08
CA GLU A 83 -11.30 20.63 2.47
C GLU A 83 -11.27 19.11 2.23
N ALA A 84 -10.80 18.70 1.04
CA ALA A 84 -10.68 17.30 0.68
C ALA A 84 -9.71 16.52 1.58
N PHE A 85 -8.73 17.18 2.20
CA PHE A 85 -7.64 16.58 2.97
C PHE A 85 -7.84 16.69 4.49
N ARG A 86 -8.94 17.30 4.93
CA ARG A 86 -9.20 17.64 6.33
C ARG A 86 -9.12 16.40 7.22
N ASN A 87 -8.41 16.54 8.34
CA ASN A 87 -8.14 15.50 9.35
C ASN A 87 -7.40 14.26 8.83
N ARG A 88 -6.87 14.31 7.60
CA ARG A 88 -6.13 13.20 6.99
C ARG A 88 -4.67 13.52 6.71
N VAL A 89 -4.28 14.80 6.76
CA VAL A 89 -2.91 15.22 6.47
C VAL A 89 -2.28 16.09 7.55
N ASP A 90 -0.96 15.95 7.73
CA ASP A 90 -0.18 16.88 8.54
C ASP A 90 1.30 16.91 8.11
N VAL A 91 1.98 18.01 8.45
CA VAL A 91 3.44 18.06 8.53
C VAL A 91 3.79 18.22 10.01
N PRO A 92 4.23 17.14 10.69
CA PRO A 92 4.51 17.17 12.12
C PRO A 92 5.55 18.23 12.49
N MET A 93 5.25 19.00 13.54
CA MET A 93 6.09 20.14 13.95
C MET A 93 7.51 19.71 14.32
N GLU A 94 7.65 18.59 15.05
CA GLU A 94 8.93 18.04 15.48
C GLU A 94 9.85 17.73 14.28
N MET A 95 9.29 17.12 13.23
CA MET A 95 10.04 16.83 12.00
C MET A 95 10.38 18.10 11.22
N LEU A 96 9.47 19.08 11.23
CA LEU A 96 9.67 20.35 10.55
C LEU A 96 10.87 21.13 11.14
N GLU A 97 11.01 21.13 12.46
CA GLU A 97 12.16 21.71 13.19
C GLU A 97 13.48 21.01 12.83
N GLU A 98 13.43 19.71 12.61
CA GLU A 98 14.58 18.90 12.17
C GLU A 98 14.95 19.11 10.70
N GLY A 99 14.09 19.75 9.90
CA GLY A 99 14.36 20.05 8.49
C GLY A 99 13.51 19.27 7.50
N ASN A 100 12.62 18.43 8.00
CA ASN A 100 11.79 17.51 7.24
C ASN A 100 10.37 18.10 7.11
N CYS A 101 9.98 18.44 5.89
CA CYS A 101 8.68 19.02 5.56
C CYS A 101 7.74 18.00 4.90
N SER A 102 8.00 16.70 5.10
CA SER A 102 7.21 15.64 4.47
C SER A 102 5.75 15.71 4.91
N LEU A 103 4.85 15.52 3.96
CA LEU A 103 3.42 15.48 4.21
C LEU A 103 2.99 14.05 4.54
N PHE A 104 2.39 13.88 5.71
CA PHE A 104 1.89 12.61 6.21
C PHE A 104 0.41 12.50 5.90
N PHE A 105 0.00 11.42 5.24
CA PHE A 105 -1.39 11.00 5.12
C PHE A 105 -1.68 9.90 6.14
N THR A 106 -2.81 9.99 6.83
CA THR A 106 -3.28 8.97 7.78
C THR A 106 -4.29 8.00 7.16
N ASP A 107 -5.01 8.42 6.13
CA ASP A 107 -6.08 7.68 5.46
C ASP A 107 -6.14 8.09 3.98
N VAL A 108 -5.40 7.40 3.11
CA VAL A 108 -5.30 7.71 1.67
C VAL A 108 -6.56 7.26 0.93
N GLN A 109 -7.10 8.12 0.08
CA GLN A 109 -8.28 7.86 -0.78
C GLN A 109 -7.89 7.80 -2.26
N PHE A 110 -8.69 7.17 -3.12
CA PHE A 110 -8.40 7.12 -4.57
C PHE A 110 -8.30 8.52 -5.19
N GLY A 111 -9.13 9.46 -4.73
CA GLY A 111 -9.08 10.87 -5.15
C GLY A 111 -7.79 11.61 -4.76
N ASP A 112 -6.99 11.06 -3.84
CA ASP A 112 -5.69 11.64 -3.48
C ASP A 112 -4.59 11.31 -4.50
N ALA A 113 -4.82 10.40 -5.46
CA ALA A 113 -3.84 10.09 -6.48
C ALA A 113 -3.54 11.32 -7.34
N GLY A 114 -2.25 11.65 -7.51
CA GLY A 114 -1.89 12.85 -8.24
C GLY A 114 -0.49 13.37 -7.94
N ILE A 115 -0.19 14.54 -8.51
CA ILE A 115 1.08 15.25 -8.29
C ILE A 115 0.87 16.31 -7.23
N TYR A 116 1.79 16.32 -6.28
CA TYR A 116 1.87 17.24 -5.17
C TYR A 116 3.18 17.99 -5.23
N GLU A 117 3.13 19.29 -5.00
CA GLU A 117 4.28 20.17 -4.98
C GLU A 117 4.43 20.84 -3.62
N SER A 118 5.67 20.89 -3.15
CA SER A 118 6.01 21.49 -1.86
C SER A 118 6.86 22.74 -2.04
N TYR A 119 6.57 23.74 -1.21
CA TYR A 119 7.17 25.05 -1.29
C TYR A 119 7.56 25.57 0.08
N LEU A 120 8.71 26.23 0.13
CA LEU A 120 9.09 27.09 1.25
C LEU A 120 8.69 28.53 0.91
N VAL A 121 8.02 29.21 1.82
CA VAL A 121 7.64 30.60 1.65
C VAL A 121 8.52 31.49 2.51
N VAL A 122 9.26 32.40 1.87
CA VAL A 122 10.22 33.29 2.53
C VAL A 122 9.86 34.76 2.29
N GLY A 123 10.18 35.61 3.26
CA GLY A 123 9.92 37.05 3.22
C GLY A 123 9.26 37.54 4.51
N GLN A 124 9.65 38.73 4.98
CA GLN A 124 9.20 39.28 6.27
C GLN A 124 8.15 40.39 6.13
N THR A 125 7.66 40.69 4.91
CA THR A 125 6.73 41.80 4.63
C THR A 125 5.67 41.42 3.59
N ARG A 126 5.12 42.39 2.83
CA ARG A 126 4.08 42.15 1.79
C ARG A 126 4.57 41.29 0.62
N ILE A 127 5.89 41.13 0.44
CA ILE A 127 6.46 40.34 -0.65
C ILE A 127 6.88 38.99 -0.10
N LYS A 128 6.07 37.97 -0.40
CA LYS A 128 6.38 36.56 -0.15
C LYS A 128 6.97 35.96 -1.43
N LYS A 129 8.10 35.25 -1.31
CA LYS A 129 8.67 34.45 -2.39
C LYS A 129 8.46 32.97 -2.07
N ARG A 130 7.97 32.21 -3.04
CA ARG A 130 7.85 30.76 -2.97
C ARG A 130 9.10 30.13 -3.57
N ILE A 131 9.71 29.21 -2.84
CA ILE A 131 10.86 28.41 -3.29
C ILE A 131 10.36 26.98 -3.45
N PHE A 132 10.38 26.48 -4.68
CA PHE A 132 10.02 25.10 -4.98
C PHE A 132 11.04 24.13 -4.34
N LEU A 133 10.52 23.18 -3.57
CA LEU A 133 11.32 22.17 -2.88
C LEU A 133 11.30 20.87 -3.67
N GLN A 134 10.11 20.29 -3.87
CA GLN A 134 9.94 18.95 -4.40
C GLN A 134 8.58 18.74 -5.07
N SER A 135 8.55 17.90 -6.11
CA SER A 135 7.35 17.33 -6.73
C SER A 135 7.28 15.84 -6.42
N VAL A 136 6.11 15.36 -5.97
CA VAL A 136 5.85 13.96 -5.62
C VAL A 136 4.59 13.48 -6.33
N GLN A 137 4.67 12.36 -7.03
CA GLN A 137 3.51 11.65 -7.58
C GLN A 137 3.06 10.56 -6.60
N LEU A 138 1.86 10.72 -6.04
CA LEU A 138 1.20 9.71 -5.22
C LEU A 138 0.35 8.79 -6.13
N LEU A 139 0.61 7.50 -6.03
CA LEU A 139 -0.14 6.44 -6.69
C LEU A 139 -0.93 5.65 -5.63
N VAL A 140 -2.22 5.45 -5.88
CA VAL A 140 -3.14 4.80 -4.94
C VAL A 140 -3.68 3.52 -5.56
N PHE A 141 -3.69 2.43 -4.80
CA PHE A 141 -4.11 1.10 -5.27
C PHE A 141 -5.15 0.47 -4.36
N ASP A 142 -5.93 -0.45 -4.94
CA ASP A 142 -6.88 -1.30 -4.23
C ASP A 142 -6.20 -2.49 -3.55
N HIS A 143 -6.91 -3.10 -2.60
CA HIS A 143 -6.44 -4.30 -1.91
C HIS A 143 -6.92 -5.56 -2.62
N LYS A 144 -6.03 -6.47 -3.01
CA LYS A 144 -6.39 -7.74 -3.68
C LYS A 144 -5.97 -8.93 -2.84
N LEU A 145 -6.95 -9.71 -2.38
CA LEU A 145 -6.72 -10.82 -1.47
C LEU A 145 -7.35 -12.13 -1.94
N ARG A 146 -6.87 -13.24 -1.37
CA ARG A 146 -7.52 -14.55 -1.41
C ARG A 146 -7.81 -15.00 0.01
N SER A 147 -8.98 -15.61 0.22
CA SER A 147 -9.38 -16.14 1.52
C SER A 147 -9.93 -17.56 1.36
N SER A 148 -9.65 -18.41 2.34
CA SER A 148 -10.20 -19.75 2.45
C SER A 148 -10.88 -19.86 3.80
N VAL A 149 -12.18 -20.17 3.81
CA VAL A 149 -13.00 -20.20 5.03
C VAL A 149 -13.72 -21.54 5.10
N GLU A 150 -13.76 -22.16 6.28
CA GLU A 150 -14.52 -23.39 6.46
C GLU A 150 -16.03 -23.12 6.46
N SER A 151 -16.79 -24.04 5.87
CA SER A 151 -18.26 -24.00 5.87
C SER A 151 -18.80 -23.91 7.30
N GLY A 152 -19.76 -23.01 7.51
CA GLY A 152 -20.36 -22.70 8.82
C GLY A 152 -19.60 -21.65 9.65
N LYS A 153 -18.40 -21.20 9.24
CA LYS A 153 -17.66 -20.10 9.89
C LYS A 153 -18.06 -18.74 9.33
N ASP A 154 -17.64 -17.67 9.99
CA ASP A 154 -17.86 -16.31 9.52
C ASP A 154 -16.69 -15.85 8.62
N LEU A 155 -17.02 -15.12 7.55
CA LEU A 155 -16.05 -14.47 6.68
C LEU A 155 -15.93 -13.01 7.07
N TYR A 156 -14.69 -12.54 7.22
CA TYR A 156 -14.35 -11.16 7.57
C TYR A 156 -13.72 -10.46 6.38
N LEU A 157 -14.25 -9.29 6.01
CA LEU A 157 -13.76 -8.44 4.93
C LEU A 157 -13.41 -7.06 5.49
N GLU A 158 -12.15 -6.66 5.38
CA GLU A 158 -11.70 -5.35 5.84
C GLU A 158 -12.33 -4.23 5.00
N THR A 159 -12.83 -3.18 5.66
CA THR A 159 -13.31 -1.97 4.97
C THR A 159 -12.18 -1.02 4.58
N TYR A 160 -11.02 -1.14 5.25
CA TYR A 160 -9.82 -0.31 5.13
C TYR A 160 -9.97 1.17 5.48
N THR A 161 -11.14 1.76 5.22
CA THR A 161 -11.42 3.17 5.46
C THR A 161 -12.90 3.39 5.79
N SER A 162 -13.20 4.47 6.50
CA SER A 162 -14.57 4.87 6.82
C SER A 162 -15.41 5.22 5.58
N HIS A 163 -14.76 5.43 4.43
CA HIS A 163 -15.38 5.71 3.13
C HIS A 163 -15.95 4.47 2.42
N ALA A 164 -15.81 3.26 2.98
CA ALA A 164 -16.46 2.07 2.43
C ALA A 164 -17.98 2.18 2.50
N GLU A 165 -18.65 2.01 1.36
CA GLU A 165 -20.09 2.26 1.21
C GLU A 165 -20.87 0.99 0.90
N THR A 166 -20.38 0.13 0.01
CA THR A 166 -21.15 -1.02 -0.49
C THR A 166 -20.33 -2.31 -0.52
N LEU A 167 -20.95 -3.44 -0.19
CA LEU A 167 -20.41 -4.78 -0.43
C LEU A 167 -21.17 -5.46 -1.56
N VAL A 168 -20.43 -5.85 -2.59
CA VAL A 168 -20.97 -6.66 -3.68
C VAL A 168 -20.30 -8.03 -3.75
N PHE A 169 -21.04 -9.02 -4.21
CA PHE A 169 -20.60 -10.40 -4.33
C PHE A 169 -20.99 -10.97 -5.69
N GLU A 170 -20.08 -11.73 -6.28
CA GLU A 170 -20.33 -12.54 -7.46
C GLU A 170 -19.94 -13.98 -7.15
N SER A 171 -20.91 -14.90 -7.25
CA SER A 171 -20.68 -16.32 -7.02
C SER A 171 -19.75 -16.92 -8.07
N SER A 172 -18.95 -17.91 -7.68
CA SER A 172 -18.14 -18.70 -8.62
C SER A 172 -18.97 -19.42 -9.69
N GLU A 173 -20.27 -19.63 -9.44
CA GLU A 173 -21.20 -20.23 -10.40
C GLU A 173 -21.68 -19.24 -11.49
N GLY A 174 -21.46 -17.94 -11.32
CA GLY A 174 -21.61 -16.94 -12.40
C GLY A 174 -22.98 -16.28 -12.54
N TYR A 175 -23.72 -16.06 -11.44
CA TYR A 175 -25.05 -15.44 -11.46
C TYR A 175 -25.07 -13.90 -11.57
N GLY A 176 -23.91 -13.26 -11.72
CA GLY A 176 -23.75 -11.81 -11.70
C GLY A 176 -23.57 -11.23 -10.30
N TRP A 177 -23.42 -9.90 -10.23
CA TRP A 177 -23.16 -9.17 -8.99
C TRP A 177 -24.45 -8.96 -8.18
N ILE A 178 -24.40 -9.29 -6.90
CA ILE A 178 -25.44 -8.99 -5.91
C ILE A 178 -24.90 -8.05 -4.83
N GLU A 179 -25.72 -7.10 -4.41
CA GLU A 179 -25.43 -6.23 -3.26
C GLU A 179 -25.78 -6.97 -1.96
N LEU A 180 -24.80 -7.12 -1.06
CA LEU A 180 -24.98 -7.80 0.22
C LEU A 180 -25.16 -6.83 1.40
N TRP A 181 -24.57 -5.65 1.29
CA TRP A 181 -24.57 -4.62 2.33
C TRP A 181 -24.37 -3.24 1.72
N GLN A 182 -25.00 -2.23 2.33
CA GLN A 182 -24.77 -0.82 2.05
C GLN A 182 -24.85 -0.03 3.35
N ARG A 183 -23.89 0.86 3.59
CA ARG A 183 -23.77 1.63 4.84
C ARG A 183 -25.00 2.50 5.14
N SER A 184 -25.48 3.20 4.12
CA SER A 184 -26.54 4.21 4.24
C SER A 184 -27.97 3.65 4.17
N LYS A 185 -28.17 2.37 3.81
CA LYS A 185 -29.52 1.77 3.78
C LYS A 185 -29.96 1.42 5.20
N GLU A 186 -31.08 2.02 5.64
CA GLU A 186 -31.79 1.57 6.83
C GLU A 186 -32.05 0.06 6.73
N ARG A 187 -31.82 -0.64 7.84
CA ARG A 187 -32.03 -2.09 7.95
C ARG A 187 -33.45 -2.41 7.53
N ASN A 188 -33.64 -2.84 6.27
CA ASN A 188 -34.94 -3.22 5.76
C ASN A 188 -35.52 -4.28 6.70
N LYS A 189 -36.62 -3.94 7.37
CA LYS A 189 -37.23 -4.75 8.45
C LYS A 189 -37.70 -6.14 8.00
N ASN A 190 -37.59 -6.46 6.71
CA ASN A 190 -38.05 -7.71 6.10
C ASN A 190 -36.95 -8.52 5.37
N GLY A 191 -35.67 -8.18 5.50
CA GLY A 191 -34.59 -8.98 4.92
C GLY A 191 -33.42 -9.03 5.87
N THR A 192 -33.18 -10.20 6.49
CA THR A 192 -32.00 -10.44 7.31
C THR A 192 -30.76 -10.35 6.43
N SER A 193 -30.15 -9.18 6.28
CA SER A 193 -28.80 -9.13 5.73
C SER A 193 -27.93 -10.01 6.64
N ARG A 194 -27.37 -11.08 6.07
CA ARG A 194 -26.39 -11.96 6.72
C ARG A 194 -25.05 -11.25 6.95
N VAL A 195 -24.95 -9.98 6.53
CA VAL A 195 -23.76 -9.15 6.62
C VAL A 195 -23.97 -8.03 7.63
N GLU A 196 -23.01 -7.88 8.53
CA GLU A 196 -22.96 -6.79 9.50
C GLU A 196 -21.60 -6.13 9.50
N GLU A 197 -21.57 -4.84 9.79
CA GLU A 197 -20.31 -4.13 10.01
C GLU A 197 -19.97 -4.15 11.51
N VAL A 198 -18.81 -4.71 11.85
CA VAL A 198 -18.29 -4.80 13.21
C VAL A 198 -16.84 -4.35 13.19
N GLU A 199 -16.53 -3.27 13.92
CA GLU A 199 -15.16 -2.77 14.11
C GLU A 199 -14.38 -2.55 12.79
N GLY A 200 -15.02 -1.92 11.79
CA GLY A 200 -14.39 -1.66 10.49
C GLY A 200 -14.25 -2.89 9.59
N LYS A 201 -14.95 -3.98 9.91
CA LYS A 201 -15.01 -5.20 9.09
C LYS A 201 -16.44 -5.53 8.73
N LEU A 202 -16.63 -6.05 7.53
CA LEU A 202 -17.89 -6.64 7.09
C LEU A 202 -17.84 -8.13 7.36
N VAL A 203 -18.79 -8.62 8.14
CA VAL A 203 -18.87 -10.00 8.61
C VAL A 203 -20.02 -10.71 7.89
N VAL A 204 -19.69 -11.64 7.00
CA VAL A 204 -20.68 -12.52 6.35
C VAL A 204 -20.83 -13.77 7.20
N ARG A 205 -21.99 -13.94 7.83
CA ARG A 205 -22.19 -15.01 8.82
C ARG A 205 -22.41 -16.38 8.21
N SER A 206 -21.79 -17.38 8.83
CA SER A 206 -21.99 -18.82 8.58
C SER A 206 -21.96 -19.18 7.09
N VAL A 207 -20.81 -19.00 6.45
CA VAL A 207 -20.65 -19.18 5.00
C VAL A 207 -20.86 -20.63 4.56
N SER A 208 -21.43 -20.85 3.38
CA SER A 208 -21.58 -22.17 2.74
C SER A 208 -20.86 -22.23 1.40
N ALA A 209 -20.83 -23.41 0.75
CA ALA A 209 -20.18 -23.59 -0.55
C ALA A 209 -20.61 -22.54 -1.60
N SER A 210 -21.89 -22.18 -1.61
CA SER A 210 -22.49 -21.14 -2.48
C SER A 210 -21.92 -19.73 -2.29
N ASP A 211 -21.33 -19.47 -1.13
CA ASP A 211 -20.74 -18.18 -0.77
C ASP A 211 -19.29 -18.06 -1.31
N SER A 212 -18.79 -19.09 -2.01
CA SER A 212 -17.54 -19.03 -2.77
C SER A 212 -17.69 -18.11 -3.99
N GLY A 213 -16.68 -17.27 -4.22
CA GLY A 213 -16.75 -16.29 -5.30
C GLY A 213 -15.85 -15.09 -5.07
N ILE A 214 -16.25 -13.94 -5.60
CA ILE A 214 -15.52 -12.68 -5.51
C ILE A 214 -16.36 -11.68 -4.72
N TYR A 215 -15.77 -11.13 -3.67
CA TYR A 215 -16.34 -10.05 -2.88
C TYR A 215 -15.59 -8.76 -3.20
N LYS A 216 -16.32 -7.65 -3.34
CA LYS A 216 -15.72 -6.32 -3.45
C LYS A 216 -16.34 -5.36 -2.46
N VAL A 217 -15.49 -4.69 -1.70
CA VAL A 217 -15.89 -3.54 -0.89
C VAL A 217 -15.67 -2.30 -1.77
N LEU A 218 -16.72 -1.53 -1.97
CA LEU A 218 -16.74 -0.36 -2.85
C LEU A 218 -16.88 0.93 -2.03
N ASP A 219 -16.30 2.02 -2.51
CA ASP A 219 -16.59 3.37 -2.03
C ASP A 219 -17.90 3.93 -2.63
N ALA A 220 -18.19 5.20 -2.31
CA ALA A 220 -19.39 5.89 -2.79
C ALA A 220 -19.40 6.13 -4.32
N ASP A 221 -18.23 6.14 -4.97
CA ASP A 221 -18.10 6.29 -6.42
C ASP A 221 -18.17 4.93 -7.15
N GLY A 222 -18.28 3.82 -6.40
CA GLY A 222 -18.34 2.46 -6.91
C GLY A 222 -16.96 1.87 -7.25
N LEU A 223 -15.87 2.52 -6.84
CA LEU A 223 -14.51 1.99 -6.99
C LEU A 223 -14.24 0.93 -5.93
N ALA A 224 -13.57 -0.15 -6.33
CA ALA A 224 -13.26 -1.23 -5.41
C ALA A 224 -12.11 -0.84 -4.47
N LEU A 225 -12.41 -0.63 -3.19
CA LEU A 225 -11.42 -0.49 -2.12
C LEU A 225 -10.67 -1.81 -1.94
N SER A 226 -11.40 -2.92 -1.97
CA SER A 226 -10.83 -4.27 -1.91
C SER A 226 -11.56 -5.25 -2.82
N THR A 227 -10.82 -6.24 -3.32
CA THR A 227 -11.32 -7.40 -4.04
C THR A 227 -10.79 -8.67 -3.38
N VAL A 228 -11.69 -9.50 -2.85
CA VAL A 228 -11.33 -10.74 -2.15
C VAL A 228 -11.92 -11.93 -2.91
N ARG A 229 -11.06 -12.83 -3.38
CA ARG A 229 -11.50 -14.13 -3.90
C ARG A 229 -11.62 -15.11 -2.74
N VAL A 230 -12.83 -15.58 -2.48
CA VAL A 230 -13.15 -16.48 -1.37
C VAL A 230 -13.38 -17.90 -1.89
N SER A 231 -12.82 -18.87 -1.20
CA SER A 231 -13.10 -20.30 -1.38
C SER A 231 -13.61 -20.88 -0.08
N VAL A 232 -14.79 -21.47 -0.10
CA VAL A 232 -15.36 -22.13 1.08
C VAL A 232 -15.04 -23.62 1.04
N THR A 233 -14.39 -24.12 2.09
CA THR A 233 -13.97 -25.52 2.19
C THR A 233 -14.87 -26.30 3.15
N ASP A 234 -15.00 -27.61 2.94
CA ASP A 234 -15.74 -28.46 3.87
C ASP A 234 -15.09 -28.42 5.27
N PRO A 235 -15.89 -28.57 6.35
CA PRO A 235 -15.35 -28.66 7.70
C PRO A 235 -14.45 -29.89 7.80
N ALA A 236 -13.29 -29.75 8.43
CA ALA A 236 -12.44 -30.90 8.70
C ALA A 236 -13.25 -31.96 9.49
N PRO A 237 -13.17 -33.26 9.12
CA PRO A 237 -13.91 -34.30 9.82
C PRO A 237 -13.48 -34.31 11.28
N THR A 238 -14.42 -34.00 12.18
CA THR A 238 -14.20 -34.11 13.61
C THR A 238 -13.95 -35.58 13.91
N LYS A 239 -12.78 -35.93 14.47
CA LYS A 239 -12.52 -37.29 14.92
C LYS A 239 -13.63 -37.68 15.89
N ALA A 240 -14.54 -38.55 15.46
CA ALA A 240 -15.53 -39.13 16.33
C ALA A 240 -14.78 -39.93 17.41
N THR A 241 -14.84 -39.46 18.66
CA THR A 241 -14.49 -40.30 19.80
C THR A 241 -15.53 -41.41 19.85
N VAL A 242 -15.20 -42.57 19.26
CA VAL A 242 -15.97 -43.79 19.46
C VAL A 242 -15.81 -44.15 20.93
N VAL A 243 -16.83 -43.86 21.74
CA VAL A 243 -16.97 -44.41 23.09
C VAL A 243 -17.24 -45.90 22.92
N PHE A 244 -16.18 -46.71 23.07
CA PHE A 244 -16.35 -48.15 23.23
C PHE A 244 -16.87 -48.42 24.64
N GLU A 245 -18.17 -48.70 24.73
CA GLU A 245 -18.79 -49.26 25.92
C GLU A 245 -18.27 -50.69 26.12
N LYS A 246 -17.47 -50.89 27.17
CA LYS A 246 -16.85 -52.18 27.48
C LYS A 246 -17.79 -52.97 28.39
N GLN A 247 -18.62 -53.85 27.82
CA GLN A 247 -19.33 -54.85 28.60
C GLN A 247 -18.34 -55.94 29.06
N SER A 248 -18.19 -56.05 30.38
CA SER A 248 -17.45 -57.12 31.05
C SER A 248 -18.41 -58.19 31.53
N THR A 249 -18.25 -59.43 31.07
CA THR A 249 -18.70 -60.62 31.82
C THR A 249 -17.73 -61.78 31.62
N PHE A 250 -17.40 -62.39 32.75
CA PHE A 250 -16.39 -63.42 33.02
C PHE A 250 -16.58 -64.75 32.28
N SER A 251 -15.48 -65.40 31.89
CA SER A 251 -15.10 -66.74 32.39
C SER A 251 -13.73 -67.20 31.84
N SER A 252 -13.04 -67.93 32.71
CA SER A 252 -11.67 -68.46 32.65
C SER A 252 -11.50 -69.66 31.69
N VAL A 253 -10.25 -69.91 31.21
CA VAL A 253 -9.46 -71.15 31.42
C VAL A 253 -8.19 -71.21 30.53
N SER A 254 -7.06 -71.42 31.21
CA SER A 254 -5.77 -72.08 30.91
C SER A 254 -4.95 -71.92 29.60
N LEU A 255 -3.69 -71.50 29.81
CA LEU A 255 -2.40 -72.11 29.41
C LEU A 255 -2.15 -72.45 27.92
N ASN A 256 -1.19 -71.75 27.30
CA ASN A 256 0.12 -72.32 26.94
C ASN A 256 1.04 -71.27 26.27
N SER A 257 2.28 -71.18 26.77
CA SER A 257 3.47 -70.70 26.07
C SER A 257 4.27 -71.95 25.61
N PRO A 258 5.26 -71.90 24.69
CA PRO A 258 6.47 -71.10 24.91
C PRO A 258 7.26 -70.65 23.65
N SER A 259 8.33 -69.85 23.89
CA SER A 259 9.70 -69.93 23.31
C SER A 259 9.88 -69.79 21.77
N LEU A 260 10.88 -69.14 21.15
CA LEU A 260 12.30 -68.84 21.40
C LEU A 260 12.70 -67.81 20.28
N CYS A 261 13.38 -66.69 20.59
CA CYS A 261 14.83 -66.43 20.44
C CYS A 261 15.41 -66.21 19.02
N VAL A 262 16.22 -65.12 18.91
CA VAL A 262 17.51 -65.01 18.16
C VAL A 262 17.36 -64.80 16.63
N THR A 263 17.97 -63.84 15.92
CA THR A 263 19.09 -62.90 16.14
C THR A 263 19.06 -61.75 15.12
N ALA A 264 19.77 -60.67 15.48
CA ALA A 264 20.19 -59.56 14.64
C ALA A 264 21.08 -59.97 13.44
N SER A 265 21.09 -59.14 12.40
CA SER A 265 22.27 -58.93 11.53
C SER A 265 22.19 -57.57 10.85
N LEU A 266 23.12 -56.69 11.24
CA LEU A 266 23.47 -55.42 10.61
C LEU A 266 24.27 -55.69 9.33
N LEU A 267 23.95 -54.99 8.24
CA LEU A 267 24.92 -54.73 7.17
C LEU A 267 24.78 -53.27 6.70
N LEU A 268 25.78 -52.47 7.08
CA LEU A 268 26.14 -51.22 6.41
C LEU A 268 26.78 -51.56 5.06
N SER A 269 26.47 -50.78 4.02
CA SER A 269 27.46 -50.43 3.01
C SER A 269 27.21 -49.03 2.46
N ALA A 270 28.24 -48.19 2.61
CA ALA A 270 28.37 -46.90 1.95
C ALA A 270 29.37 -47.05 0.80
N LEU A 271 29.05 -46.48 -0.36
CA LEU A 271 29.98 -46.10 -1.44
C LEU A 271 29.24 -45.05 -2.30
N ILE A 272 29.48 -43.75 -2.09
CA ILE A 272 30.56 -42.92 -2.68
C ILE A 272 30.22 -42.46 -4.11
N LEU A 273 29.96 -41.14 -4.20
CA LEU A 273 30.32 -40.14 -5.22
C LEU A 273 30.18 -40.43 -6.73
N ASN A 274 29.39 -39.58 -7.42
CA ASN A 274 29.83 -38.55 -8.41
C ASN A 274 28.68 -38.23 -9.38
N LEU A 275 28.12 -37.01 -9.32
CA LEU A 275 28.45 -35.82 -10.14
C LEU A 275 27.82 -35.83 -11.55
N LEU A 276 26.68 -35.13 -11.67
CA LEU A 276 26.40 -34.07 -12.66
C LEU A 276 25.23 -33.22 -12.13
#